data_AF-A0A259U0A5-F1
#
_entry.id   AF-A0A259U0A5-F1
#
_cell.length_a   1.000
_cell.length_b   1.000
_cell.length_c   1.000
_cell.angle_alpha   90.00
_cell.angle_beta   90.00
_cell.angle_gamma   90.00
#
_symmetry.space_group_name_H-M   'P 1'
#
loop_
_entity.id
_entity.type
_entity.pdbx_description
1 polymer ?
#
loop_
_entity_poly.entity_id
_entity_poly.type
_entity_poly.pdbx_seq_one_letter_code
_entity_poly.pdbx_strand_id
1 'polypeptide(L)'
;MTRLLFLLPLLALAACDSASGGNTYDLSLYSGEGERVARITFERPVGDPCDAIGCGSGEAEWKATDVESGFRLSQRRGTLYAQETGFGAYRLTLTPEIADDGIRIEIEEDPRGAVSGRWSYSTLSGEVAGGAVRGTLG
;
A
#
# COMPACT_ATOMS: atom_id res chain seq x y z
N MET A 1 35.22 -46.43 -29.92
CA MET A 1 35.37 -45.06 -29.38
C MET A 1 34.32 -44.16 -30.02
N THR A 2 33.19 -43.87 -29.36
CA THR A 2 32.43 -42.62 -29.55
C THR A 2 31.56 -42.42 -28.31
N ARG A 3 31.91 -41.43 -27.49
CA ARG A 3 31.12 -40.96 -26.36
C ARG A 3 30.12 -39.93 -26.90
N LEU A 4 28.82 -40.18 -26.76
CA LEU A 4 27.78 -39.16 -26.84
C LEU A 4 27.16 -39.03 -25.45
N LEU A 5 27.73 -38.09 -24.70
CA LEU A 5 26.99 -37.36 -23.67
C LEU A 5 25.93 -36.52 -24.40
N PHE A 6 24.75 -36.41 -23.80
CA PHE A 6 23.93 -35.19 -23.70
C PHE A 6 22.46 -35.59 -23.57
N LEU A 7 21.85 -35.19 -22.45
CA LEU A 7 20.54 -34.54 -22.32
C LEU A 7 19.99 -34.84 -20.92
N LEU A 8 20.54 -34.14 -19.93
CA LEU A 8 19.78 -33.76 -18.74
C LEU A 8 18.82 -32.65 -19.20
N PRO A 9 17.49 -32.85 -19.24
CA PRO A 9 16.59 -31.72 -19.26
C PRO A 9 16.69 -31.09 -17.86
N LEU A 10 17.49 -30.04 -17.79
CA LEU A 10 17.36 -28.99 -16.77
C LEU A 10 15.92 -28.48 -16.86
N LEU A 11 15.02 -29.12 -16.11
CA LEU A 11 13.77 -28.50 -15.67
C LEU A 11 14.17 -27.44 -14.64
N ALA A 12 14.73 -26.35 -15.17
CA ALA A 12 14.83 -25.10 -14.47
C ALA A 12 13.42 -24.73 -14.06
N LEU A 13 13.23 -24.58 -12.75
CA LEU A 13 12.05 -24.01 -12.15
C LEU A 13 11.65 -22.79 -13.00
N ALA A 14 10.49 -22.87 -13.64
CA ALA A 14 9.71 -21.68 -13.89
C ALA A 14 9.23 -21.19 -12.51
N ALA A 15 10.15 -20.60 -11.74
CA ALA A 15 9.76 -19.51 -10.88
C ALA A 15 9.24 -18.47 -11.85
N CYS A 16 7.92 -18.44 -12.01
CA CYS A 16 7.23 -17.26 -12.48
C CYS A 16 7.61 -16.19 -11.46
N ASP A 17 8.72 -15.51 -11.75
CA ASP A 17 9.12 -14.29 -11.12
C ASP A 17 8.06 -13.29 -11.58
N SER A 18 6.92 -13.29 -10.90
CA SER A 18 5.93 -12.23 -10.95
C SER A 18 6.56 -11.03 -10.26
N ALA A 19 7.61 -10.49 -10.87
CA ALA A 19 7.95 -9.09 -10.73
C ALA A 19 6.82 -8.32 -11.41
N SER A 20 5.66 -8.25 -10.75
CA SER A 20 4.75 -7.14 -10.94
C SER A 20 5.52 -5.91 -10.49
N GLY A 21 6.19 -5.25 -11.44
CA GLY A 21 6.81 -3.94 -11.24
C GLY A 21 5.74 -2.87 -11.01
N GLY A 22 4.97 -3.03 -9.94
CA GLY A 22 4.05 -2.02 -9.43
C GLY A 22 4.85 -0.97 -8.67
N ASN A 23 4.51 0.29 -8.89
CA ASN A 23 5.10 1.38 -8.11
C ASN A 23 4.84 1.10 -6.62
N THR A 24 5.87 1.19 -5.78
CA THR A 24 5.74 0.89 -4.35
C THR A 24 5.53 2.19 -3.59
N TYR A 25 4.49 2.26 -2.76
CA TYR A 25 4.29 3.38 -1.84
C TYR A 25 5.03 3.15 -0.55
N ASP A 26 5.64 4.21 -0.06
CA ASP A 26 6.24 4.28 1.26
C ASP A 26 5.75 5.54 1.97
N LEU A 27 4.82 5.36 2.92
CA LEU A 27 4.11 6.43 3.60
C LEU A 27 4.49 6.47 5.08
N SER A 28 4.83 7.64 5.59
CA SER A 28 4.95 7.93 7.02
C SER A 28 3.71 8.66 7.51
N LEU A 29 3.12 8.14 8.58
CA LEU A 29 1.97 8.73 9.27
C LEU A 29 2.48 9.55 10.45
N TYR A 30 1.91 10.73 10.62
CA TYR A 30 2.23 11.64 11.70
C TYR A 30 0.99 11.97 12.53
N SER A 31 1.14 12.11 13.84
CA SER A 31 0.08 12.60 14.73
C SER A 31 -0.23 14.08 14.43
N GLY A 32 -1.30 14.60 15.03
CA GLY A 32 -1.62 16.03 14.98
C GLY A 32 -0.54 16.94 15.59
N GLU A 33 0.31 16.39 16.45
CA GLU A 33 1.44 17.09 17.08
C GLU A 33 2.72 17.04 16.24
N GLY A 34 2.72 16.29 15.14
CA GLY A 34 3.83 16.20 14.19
C GLY A 34 4.83 15.07 14.46
N GLU A 35 4.56 14.22 15.45
CA GLU A 35 5.37 13.03 15.73
C GLU A 35 5.04 11.90 14.76
N ARG A 36 6.04 11.11 14.32
CA ARG A 36 5.80 9.97 13.41
C ARG A 36 5.30 8.77 14.20
N VAL A 37 4.12 8.27 13.83
CA VAL A 37 3.42 7.19 14.56
C VAL A 37 3.53 5.83 13.87
N ALA A 38 3.75 5.79 12.55
CA ALA A 38 3.94 4.57 11.78
C ALA A 38 4.55 4.86 10.40
N ARG A 39 5.18 3.85 9.81
CA ARG A 39 5.52 3.79 8.38
C ARG A 39 4.73 2.65 7.73
N ILE A 40 4.15 2.88 6.56
CA ILE A 40 3.31 1.93 5.85
C ILE A 40 3.84 1.77 4.42
N THR A 41 3.99 0.52 4.00
CA THR A 41 4.43 0.16 2.66
C THR A 41 3.40 -0.74 1.99
N PHE A 42 3.11 -0.48 0.72
CA PHE A 42 2.24 -1.32 -0.11
C PHE A 42 2.57 -1.11 -1.58
N GLU A 43 2.27 -2.11 -2.41
CA GLU A 43 2.35 -1.96 -3.86
C GLU A 43 1.12 -1.23 -4.37
N ARG A 44 1.28 -0.36 -5.38
CA ARG A 44 0.16 0.33 -6.02
C ARG A 44 -0.88 -0.71 -6.44
N PRO A 45 -2.13 -0.61 -5.95
CA PRO A 45 -3.18 -1.50 -6.42
C PRO A 45 -3.34 -1.33 -7.92
N VAL A 46 -3.16 -2.44 -8.64
CA VAL A 46 -3.36 -2.46 -10.09
C VAL A 46 -4.87 -2.59 -10.28
N GLY A 47 -5.55 -1.46 -10.47
CA GLY A 47 -6.98 -1.47 -10.78
C GLY A 47 -7.24 -1.98 -12.19
N ASP A 48 -8.47 -2.46 -12.43
CA ASP A 48 -8.94 -2.75 -13.79
C ASP A 48 -8.77 -1.51 -14.70
N PRO A 49 -8.41 -1.69 -15.98
CA PRO A 49 -8.34 -0.59 -16.93
C PRO A 49 -9.69 0.09 -17.05
N CYS A 50 -9.67 1.40 -17.04
CA CYS A 50 -10.81 2.25 -16.78
C CYS A 50 -11.62 2.56 -18.03
N ASP A 51 -12.94 2.55 -17.87
CA ASP A 51 -13.87 3.07 -18.86
C ASP A 51 -14.21 4.54 -18.52
N ALA A 52 -13.55 5.47 -19.22
CA ALA A 52 -13.88 6.90 -19.44
C ALA A 52 -14.24 7.86 -18.27
N ILE A 53 -14.47 7.44 -17.01
CA ILE A 53 -14.97 8.32 -15.92
C ILE A 53 -14.07 8.31 -14.65
N GLY A 54 -13.10 7.40 -14.54
CA GLY A 54 -12.14 7.40 -13.44
C GLY A 54 -11.41 6.07 -13.36
N CYS A 55 -10.11 6.13 -13.06
CA CYS A 55 -9.17 5.00 -13.07
C CYS A 55 -8.81 4.53 -11.66
N GLY A 56 -8.25 3.33 -11.50
CA GLY A 56 -7.42 3.03 -10.32
C GLY A 56 -8.14 2.72 -9.01
N SER A 57 -9.14 1.84 -9.01
CA SER A 57 -9.57 1.17 -7.78
C SER A 57 -9.06 -0.26 -7.71
N GLY A 58 -8.55 -0.68 -6.56
CA GLY A 58 -8.08 -2.06 -6.39
C GLY A 58 -7.67 -2.39 -4.97
N GLU A 59 -7.44 -3.68 -4.74
CA GLU A 59 -6.95 -4.22 -3.48
C GLU A 59 -5.45 -4.50 -3.55
N ALA A 60 -4.76 -4.30 -2.44
CA ALA A 60 -3.38 -4.71 -2.25
C ALA A 60 -3.17 -5.14 -0.79
N GLU A 61 -2.08 -5.85 -0.53
CA GLU A 61 -1.60 -6.05 0.84
C GLU A 61 -0.80 -4.82 1.29
N TRP A 62 -0.96 -4.44 2.55
CA TRP A 62 -0.12 -3.43 3.18
C TRP A 62 0.62 -3.98 4.39
N LYS A 63 1.73 -3.33 4.74
CA LYS A 63 2.53 -3.62 5.91
C LYS A 63 2.92 -2.34 6.65
N ALA A 64 2.92 -2.38 7.98
CA ALA A 64 3.40 -1.29 8.82
C ALA A 64 4.71 -1.64 9.55
N THR A 65 5.62 -0.67 9.63
CA THR A 65 6.86 -0.72 10.41
C THR A 65 6.97 0.53 11.28
N ASP A 66 7.94 0.54 12.21
CA ASP A 66 8.22 1.69 13.08
C ASP A 66 6.96 2.25 13.78
N VAL A 67 6.06 1.34 14.18
CA VAL A 67 4.79 1.66 14.82
C VAL A 67 5.04 2.06 16.27
N GLU A 68 4.60 3.27 16.62
CA GLU A 68 4.70 3.81 17.98
C GLU A 68 3.92 2.94 18.98
N SER A 69 4.43 2.88 20.22
CA SER A 69 3.76 2.14 21.29
C SER A 69 2.39 2.74 21.58
N GLY A 70 1.33 1.93 21.53
CA GLY A 70 -0.05 2.39 21.73
C GLY A 70 -0.77 2.83 20.47
N PHE A 71 -0.09 2.89 19.31
CA PHE A 71 -0.75 3.11 18.03
C PHE A 71 -1.59 1.91 17.61
N ARG A 72 -2.77 2.16 17.03
CA ARG A 72 -3.77 1.14 16.66
C ARG A 72 -3.45 0.41 15.34
N LEU A 73 -2.20 -0.02 15.20
CA LEU A 73 -1.71 -0.93 14.15
C LEU A 73 -1.00 -2.12 14.82
N SER A 74 -1.69 -2.76 15.78
CA SER A 74 -1.16 -3.93 16.50
C SER A 74 -0.82 -5.07 15.53
N GLN A 75 -1.65 -5.21 14.50
CA GLN A 75 -1.39 -6.03 13.32
C GLN A 75 -0.64 -5.18 12.30
N ARG A 76 0.62 -5.52 12.05
CA ARG A 76 1.52 -4.79 11.14
C ARG A 76 1.24 -5.09 9.66
N ARG A 77 0.05 -5.60 9.32
CA ARG A 77 -0.35 -5.97 7.96
C ARG A 77 -1.88 -6.08 7.82
N GLY A 78 -2.37 -6.06 6.59
CA GLY A 78 -3.77 -6.29 6.25
C GLY A 78 -4.07 -6.03 4.78
N THR A 79 -5.35 -5.81 4.47
CA THR A 79 -5.82 -5.46 3.12
C THR A 79 -5.97 -3.95 3.01
N LEU A 80 -5.55 -3.40 1.87
CA LEU A 80 -5.69 -2.01 1.49
C LEU A 80 -6.60 -1.95 0.27
N TYR A 81 -7.62 -1.12 0.34
CA TYR A 81 -8.43 -0.75 -0.81
C TYR A 81 -8.07 0.68 -1.23
N ALA A 82 -7.63 0.88 -2.47
CA ALA A 82 -7.43 2.19 -3.06
C ALA A 82 -8.58 2.57 -3.98
N GLN A 83 -8.91 3.85 -3.99
CA GLN A 83 -9.84 4.47 -4.92
C GLN A 83 -9.25 5.81 -5.37
N GLU A 84 -8.95 5.95 -6.66
CA GLU A 84 -8.63 7.26 -7.23
C GLU A 84 -9.86 8.17 -7.13
N THR A 85 -9.67 9.37 -6.59
CA THR A 85 -10.72 10.38 -6.41
C THR A 85 -10.55 11.57 -7.36
N GLY A 86 -9.45 11.61 -8.12
CA GLY A 86 -9.09 12.64 -9.08
C GLY A 86 -7.65 12.43 -9.56
N PHE A 87 -7.20 13.18 -10.56
CA PHE A 87 -5.88 13.03 -11.19
C PHE A 87 -4.71 12.98 -10.17
N GLY A 88 -4.25 11.78 -9.80
CA GLY A 88 -3.19 11.57 -8.81
C GLY A 88 -3.62 11.66 -7.34
N ALA A 89 -4.92 11.81 -7.06
CA ALA A 89 -5.49 11.81 -5.71
C ALA A 89 -6.15 10.47 -5.40
N TYR A 90 -5.82 9.89 -4.25
CA TYR A 90 -6.32 8.57 -3.83
C TYR A 90 -6.90 8.61 -2.42
N ARG A 91 -7.99 7.88 -2.24
CA ARG A 91 -8.47 7.42 -0.95
C ARG A 91 -8.05 5.97 -0.74
N LEU A 92 -7.28 5.74 0.31
CA LEU A 92 -6.81 4.43 0.75
C LEU A 92 -7.55 4.05 2.03
N THR A 93 -8.08 2.84 2.07
CA THR A 93 -8.71 2.27 3.27
C THR A 93 -7.91 1.05 3.69
N LEU A 94 -7.26 1.14 4.84
CA LEU A 94 -6.46 0.07 5.41
C LEU A 94 -7.33 -0.68 6.42
N THR A 95 -7.60 -1.93 6.11
CA THR A 95 -8.33 -2.85 6.97
C THR A 95 -7.34 -3.85 7.58
N PRO A 96 -7.06 -3.77 8.88
CA PRO A 96 -6.23 -4.75 9.57
C PRO A 96 -6.86 -6.15 9.52
N GLU A 97 -6.02 -7.19 9.49
CA GLU A 97 -6.43 -8.61 9.40
C GLU A 97 -7.42 -9.02 10.51
N ILE A 98 -7.36 -8.36 11.68
CA ILE A 98 -8.24 -8.62 12.83
C ILE A 98 -8.54 -7.29 13.54
N ALA A 99 -9.46 -6.47 13.03
CA ALA A 99 -10.01 -5.31 13.75
C ALA A 99 -11.35 -4.80 13.15
N ASP A 100 -12.25 -4.30 14.01
CA ASP A 100 -13.52 -3.66 13.66
C ASP A 100 -13.37 -2.22 13.12
N ASP A 101 -12.20 -1.60 13.30
CA ASP A 101 -11.94 -0.19 12.97
C ASP A 101 -10.83 -0.07 11.91
N GLY A 102 -11.17 0.36 10.69
CA GLY A 102 -10.21 0.65 9.62
C GLY A 102 -9.55 2.02 9.76
N ILE A 103 -8.31 2.14 9.27
CA ILE A 103 -7.62 3.43 9.08
C ILE A 103 -7.90 3.91 7.66
N ARG A 104 -8.36 5.15 7.52
CA ARG A 104 -8.48 5.81 6.22
C ARG A 104 -7.31 6.76 6.02
N ILE A 105 -6.74 6.73 4.83
CA ILE A 105 -5.68 7.63 4.40
C ILE A 105 -6.13 8.28 3.09
N GLU A 106 -6.07 9.61 3.01
CA GLU A 106 -6.29 10.35 1.77
C GLU A 106 -4.96 10.98 1.35
N ILE A 107 -4.49 10.67 0.15
CA ILE A 107 -3.22 11.15 -0.39
C ILE A 107 -3.41 11.83 -1.74
N GLU A 108 -2.47 12.71 -2.07
CA GLU A 108 -2.27 13.30 -3.38
C GLU A 108 -0.82 13.11 -3.81
N GLU A 109 -0.64 12.71 -5.06
CA GLU A 109 0.65 12.51 -5.72
C GLU A 109 1.05 13.77 -6.47
N ASP A 110 2.25 14.26 -6.17
CA ASP A 110 2.91 15.25 -6.99
C ASP A 110 3.51 14.58 -8.24
N PRO A 111 3.57 15.26 -9.41
CA PRO A 111 4.20 14.73 -10.62
C PRO A 111 5.66 14.28 -10.47
N ARG A 112 6.35 14.70 -9.41
CA ARG A 112 7.73 14.31 -9.08
C ARG A 112 7.80 13.07 -8.18
N GLY A 113 6.67 12.44 -7.86
CA GLY A 113 6.57 11.22 -7.05
C GLY A 113 6.51 11.46 -5.53
N ALA A 114 6.43 12.71 -5.08
CA ALA A 114 6.17 13.01 -3.68
C ALA A 114 4.69 12.76 -3.35
N VAL A 115 4.43 12.17 -2.19
CA VAL A 115 3.06 11.87 -1.73
C VAL A 115 2.79 12.64 -0.45
N SER A 116 1.65 13.31 -0.38
CA SER A 116 1.21 14.02 0.83
C SER A 116 -0.26 13.79 1.10
N GLY A 117 -0.70 13.91 2.35
CA GLY A 117 -2.06 13.57 2.69
C GLY A 117 -2.42 13.73 4.15
N ARG A 118 -3.54 13.11 4.52
CA ARG A 118 -4.04 13.04 5.90
C ARG A 118 -4.55 11.63 6.18
N TRP A 119 -4.58 11.27 7.46
CA TRP A 119 -5.16 10.01 7.89
C TRP A 119 -6.13 10.22 9.06
N SER A 120 -7.08 9.31 9.15
CA SER A 120 -8.11 9.23 10.17
C SER A 120 -8.41 7.77 10.49
N TYR A 121 -9.11 7.55 11.59
CA TYR A 121 -9.57 6.21 11.97
C TYR A 121 -11.01 6.24 12.43
N SER A 122 -11.71 5.15 12.19
CA SER A 122 -13.09 4.99 12.63
C SER A 122 -13.14 4.62 14.12
N THR A 123 -14.17 5.09 14.80
CA THR A 123 -14.54 4.69 16.15
C THR A 123 -16.04 4.47 16.21
N LEU A 124 -16.54 3.84 17.27
CA LEU A 124 -17.97 3.71 17.54
C LEU A 124 -18.71 5.07 17.57
N SER A 125 -17.99 6.15 17.88
CA SER A 125 -18.53 7.52 17.94
C SER A 125 -18.36 8.33 16.66
N GLY A 126 -17.78 7.76 15.60
CA GLY A 126 -17.48 8.45 14.34
C GLY A 126 -15.99 8.48 14.00
N GLU A 127 -15.63 9.31 13.03
CA GLU A 127 -14.26 9.38 12.49
C GLU A 127 -13.40 10.37 13.30
N VAL A 128 -12.20 9.94 13.69
CA VAL A 128 -11.23 10.76 14.43
C VAL A 128 -10.04 11.06 13.54
N ALA A 129 -9.70 12.35 13.42
CA ALA A 129 -8.54 12.80 12.68
C ALA A 129 -7.25 12.33 13.37
N GLY A 130 -6.36 11.72 12.59
CA GLY A 130 -5.09 11.21 13.07
C GLY A 130 -3.93 12.20 12.87
N GLY A 131 -3.80 12.75 11.66
CA GLY A 131 -2.80 13.77 11.35
C GLY A 131 -2.35 13.73 9.89
N ALA A 132 -1.08 14.09 9.66
CA ALA A 132 -0.51 14.22 8.31
C ALA A 132 0.06 12.90 7.78
N VAL A 133 0.09 12.76 6.46
CA VAL A 133 0.80 11.70 5.75
C VAL A 133 1.82 12.30 4.81
N ARG A 134 3.01 11.71 4.76
CA ARG A 134 4.08 12.07 3.81
C ARG A 134 4.75 10.82 3.29
N GLY A 135 5.11 10.78 2.02
CA GLY A 135 5.74 9.60 1.45
C GLY A 135 6.27 9.81 0.05
N THR A 136 6.63 8.70 -0.57
CA THR A 136 7.12 8.66 -1.95
C THR A 136 6.53 7.48 -2.70
N LEU A 137 6.44 7.65 -4.02
CA LEU A 137 6.22 6.59 -5.00
C LEU A 137 7.58 6.13 -5.54
N GLY A 138 7.93 4.86 -5.34
CA GLY A 138 9.16 4.23 -5.79
C GLY A 138 8.98 3.35 -7.02
#